data_AF-L8LM12-F1
#
_entry.id   AF-L8LM12-F1
#
_cell.length_a   1.000
_cell.length_b   1.000
_cell.length_c   1.000
_cell.angle_alpha   90.00
_cell.angle_beta   90.00
_cell.angle_gamma   90.00
#
_symmetry.space_group_name_H-M   'P 1'
#
loop_
_entity.id
_entity.type
_entity.pdbx_description
1 polymer ?
#
loop_
_entity_poly.entity_id
_entity_poly.type
_entity_poly.pdbx_seq_one_letter_code
_entity_poly.pdbx_strand_id
1 'polypeptide(L)'
;MAEQHLDQLTLINEIETLLIYYSFEVKENNYHDLIDRWMNSYPLQWIRLALLEALYLGRYKSLSIEQILAVWTKKGNYTLRFNHDFESLICRNLPQNLSQSTQISKSEARRQTPSSIHQFQPKLSASDFFLKLKAVSQSTLENESFRSRI
;
A
#
# COMPACT_ATOMS: atom_id res chain seq x y z
N MET A 1 18.33 -17.46 20.47
CA MET A 1 16.99 -17.41 21.09
C MET A 1 16.47 -15.98 21.32
N ALA A 2 17.32 -14.97 21.56
CA ALA A 2 16.86 -13.59 21.78
C ALA A 2 16.32 -12.88 20.52
N GLU A 3 16.87 -13.17 19.33
CA GLU A 3 16.49 -12.49 18.08
C GLU A 3 15.04 -12.80 17.66
N GLN A 4 14.59 -14.06 17.81
CA GLN A 4 13.23 -14.45 17.41
C GLN A 4 12.13 -13.80 18.26
N HIS A 5 12.40 -13.48 19.53
CA HIS A 5 11.43 -12.81 20.38
C HIS A 5 11.25 -11.33 19.99
N LEU A 6 12.33 -10.69 19.54
CA LEU A 6 12.32 -9.30 19.07
C LEU A 6 11.54 -9.18 17.75
N ASP A 7 11.70 -10.16 16.85
CA ASP A 7 10.95 -10.23 15.60
C ASP A 7 9.44 -10.42 15.81
N GLN A 8 9.02 -11.18 16.83
CA GLN A 8 7.60 -11.36 17.14
C GLN A 8 6.97 -10.08 17.70
N LEU A 9 7.65 -9.38 18.62
CA LEU A 9 7.15 -8.14 19.21
C LEU A 9 7.00 -7.03 18.16
N THR A 10 7.95 -6.93 17.23
CA THR A 10 7.88 -5.94 16.13
C THR A 10 6.71 -6.24 15.19
N LEU A 11 6.45 -7.51 14.86
CA LEU A 11 5.31 -7.92 14.06
C LEU A 11 3.96 -7.66 14.75
N ILE A 12 3.86 -7.88 16.06
CA ILE A 12 2.65 -7.56 16.83
C ILE A 12 2.34 -6.07 16.75
N ASN A 13 3.35 -5.22 16.97
CA ASN A 13 3.20 -3.77 16.87
C ASN A 13 2.85 -3.33 15.43
N GLU A 14 3.39 -4.00 14.42
CA GLU A 14 3.02 -3.76 13.01
C GLU A 14 1.54 -4.05 12.76
N ILE A 15 1.07 -5.22 13.20
CA ILE A 15 -0.34 -5.64 13.07
C ILE A 15 -1.26 -4.66 13.80
N GLU A 16 -0.92 -4.30 15.04
CA GLU A 16 -1.69 -3.34 15.84
C GLU A 16 -1.76 -1.96 15.16
N THR A 17 -0.62 -1.45 14.71
CA THR A 17 -0.55 -0.17 14.01
C THR A 17 -1.38 -0.20 12.72
N LEU A 18 -1.33 -1.29 11.95
CA LEU A 18 -2.14 -1.44 10.74
C LEU A 18 -3.64 -1.45 11.04
N LEU A 19 -4.06 -2.17 12.08
CA LEU A 19 -5.46 -2.21 12.50
C LEU A 19 -5.97 -0.83 12.92
N ILE A 20 -5.17 -0.09 13.70
CA ILE A 20 -5.50 1.27 14.15
C ILE A 20 -5.51 2.26 12.98
N TYR A 21 -4.44 2.28 12.17
CA TYR A 21 -4.26 3.24 11.09
C TYR A 21 -5.36 3.13 10.03
N TYR A 22 -5.76 1.91 9.67
CA TYR A 22 -6.84 1.66 8.73
C TYR A 22 -8.23 1.57 9.39
N SER A 23 -8.34 1.89 10.69
CA SER A 23 -9.60 1.94 11.43
C SER A 23 -10.45 0.66 11.28
N PHE A 24 -9.82 -0.50 11.52
CA PHE A 24 -10.53 -1.78 11.42
C PHE A 24 -11.69 -1.85 12.42
N GLU A 25 -12.85 -2.31 11.96
CA GLU A 25 -13.98 -2.63 12.82
C GLU A 25 -13.62 -3.87 13.65
N VAL A 26 -13.37 -3.65 14.94
CA VAL A 26 -13.15 -4.71 15.93
C VAL A 26 -14.44 -4.90 16.72
N LYS A 27 -14.86 -6.16 16.90
CA LYS A 27 -16.05 -6.48 17.70
C LYS A 27 -15.76 -6.42 19.20
N GLU A 28 -14.50 -6.57 19.55
CA GLU A 28 -13.96 -6.59 20.89
C GLU A 28 -13.47 -5.20 21.30
N ASN A 29 -13.43 -4.94 22.60
CA ASN A 29 -13.14 -3.60 23.09
C ASN A 29 -11.67 -3.16 22.86
N ASN A 30 -10.76 -4.07 22.49
CA ASN A 30 -9.34 -3.76 22.34
C ASN A 30 -8.69 -4.57 21.19
N TYR A 31 -7.80 -3.91 20.43
CA TYR A 31 -6.96 -4.53 19.40
C TYR A 31 -5.97 -5.54 19.99
N HIS A 32 -5.43 -5.30 21.18
CA HIS A 32 -4.50 -6.20 21.84
C HIS A 32 -5.15 -7.56 22.16
N ASP A 33 -6.34 -7.55 22.78
CA ASP A 33 -7.11 -8.76 23.11
C ASP A 33 -7.52 -9.56 21.86
N LEU A 34 -7.72 -8.86 20.73
CA LEU A 34 -7.99 -9.49 19.45
C LEU A 34 -6.75 -10.22 18.91
N ILE A 35 -5.60 -9.56 18.91
CA ILE A 35 -4.34 -10.13 18.43
C ILE A 35 -3.94 -11.34 19.29
N ASP A 36 -4.03 -11.22 20.62
CA ASP A 36 -3.74 -12.32 21.56
C ASP A 36 -4.60 -13.56 21.25
N ARG A 37 -5.89 -13.36 20.97
CA ARG A 37 -6.80 -14.46 20.61
C ARG A 37 -6.40 -15.12 19.31
N TRP A 38 -6.03 -14.34 18.29
CA TRP A 38 -5.57 -14.90 17.03
C TRP A 38 -4.25 -15.66 17.20
N MET A 39 -3.31 -15.15 18.00
CA MET A 39 -2.04 -15.81 18.29
C MET A 39 -2.21 -17.16 18.99
N ASN A 40 -3.27 -17.35 19.78
CA ASN A 40 -3.58 -18.64 20.39
C ASN A 40 -3.99 -19.73 19.38
N SER A 41 -4.44 -19.34 18.18
CA SER A 41 -5.00 -20.26 17.18
C SER A 41 -4.23 -20.30 15.86
N TYR A 42 -3.50 -19.23 15.54
CA TYR A 42 -2.88 -19.03 14.23
C TYR A 42 -1.44 -18.51 14.39
N PRO A 43 -0.52 -18.91 13.49
CA PRO A 43 0.83 -18.34 13.47
C PRO A 43 0.81 -16.83 13.23
N LEU A 44 1.65 -16.06 13.93
CA LEU A 44 1.71 -14.60 13.81
C LEU A 44 1.90 -14.11 12.36
N GLN A 45 2.75 -14.81 11.60
CA GLN A 45 2.99 -14.52 10.19
C GLN A 45 1.69 -14.63 9.36
N TRP A 46 0.83 -15.60 9.65
CA TRP A 46 -0.44 -15.75 8.94
C TRP A 46 -1.39 -14.62 9.27
N ILE A 47 -1.39 -14.13 10.51
CA ILE A 47 -2.20 -12.98 10.93
C ILE A 47 -1.80 -11.74 10.13
N ARG A 48 -0.50 -11.43 10.07
CA ARG A 48 0.03 -10.32 9.25
C ARG A 48 -0.39 -10.44 7.79
N LEU A 49 -0.22 -11.63 7.20
CA LEU A 49 -0.58 -11.87 5.80
C LEU A 49 -2.10 -11.77 5.54
N ALA A 50 -2.92 -12.28 6.46
CA ALA A 50 -4.37 -12.22 6.34
C ALA A 50 -4.90 -10.79 6.48
N LEU A 51 -4.25 -9.98 7.31
CA LEU A 51 -4.52 -8.54 7.44
C LEU A 51 -4.24 -7.80 6.13
N LEU A 52 -3.06 -8.03 5.52
CA LEU A 52 -2.72 -7.45 4.21
C LEU A 52 -3.67 -7.90 3.11
N GLU A 53 -4.06 -9.18 3.11
CA GLU A 53 -5.04 -9.72 2.17
C GLU A 53 -6.43 -9.09 2.37
N ALA A 54 -6.86 -8.86 3.62
CA ALA A 54 -8.12 -8.16 3.90
C ALA A 54 -8.10 -6.72 3.39
N LEU A 55 -7.00 -6.00 3.61
CA LEU A 55 -6.77 -4.66 3.06
C LEU A 55 -6.81 -4.65 1.53
N TYR A 56 -6.16 -5.62 0.88
CA TYR A 56 -6.16 -5.76 -0.57
C TYR A 56 -7.57 -5.97 -1.14
N LEU A 57 -8.41 -6.71 -0.42
CA LEU A 57 -9.82 -6.93 -0.79
C LEU A 57 -10.75 -5.78 -0.38
N GLY A 58 -10.23 -4.70 0.22
CA GLY A 58 -11.02 -3.57 0.71
C GLY A 58 -11.93 -3.92 1.89
N ARG A 59 -11.56 -4.91 2.70
CA ARG A 59 -12.33 -5.37 3.86
C ARG A 59 -11.70 -4.90 5.16
N TYR A 60 -12.40 -4.04 5.89
CA TYR A 60 -11.91 -3.40 7.11
C TYR A 60 -12.54 -3.98 8.39
N LYS A 61 -13.01 -5.23 8.39
CA LYS A 61 -13.62 -5.87 9.57
C LYS A 61 -12.71 -6.96 10.13
N SER A 62 -12.52 -7.02 11.44
CA SER A 62 -11.72 -8.06 12.11
C SER A 62 -12.21 -9.47 11.75
N LEU A 63 -13.53 -9.65 11.66
CA LEU A 63 -14.15 -10.90 11.22
C LEU A 63 -13.70 -11.36 9.83
N SER A 64 -13.36 -10.42 8.93
CA SER A 64 -12.86 -10.78 7.59
C SER A 64 -11.48 -11.43 7.65
N ILE A 65 -10.62 -10.98 8.57
CA ILE A 65 -9.29 -11.54 8.79
C ILE A 65 -9.43 -12.96 9.35
N GLU A 66 -10.31 -13.15 10.35
CA GLU A 66 -10.61 -14.47 10.91
C GLU A 66 -11.11 -15.47 9.86
N GLN A 67 -11.98 -15.01 8.95
CA GLN A 67 -12.46 -15.86 7.87
C GLN A 67 -11.34 -16.28 6.91
N ILE A 68 -10.44 -15.36 6.56
CA ILE A 68 -9.27 -15.66 5.72
C ILE A 68 -8.38 -16.68 6.43
N LEU A 69 -8.07 -16.46 7.70
CA LEU A 69 -7.28 -17.38 8.53
C LEU A 69 -7.92 -18.76 8.64
N ALA A 70 -9.23 -18.84 8.90
CA ALA A 70 -9.96 -20.09 8.98
C ALA A 70 -9.91 -20.88 7.66
N VAL A 71 -9.98 -20.20 6.52
CA VAL A 71 -9.85 -20.82 5.19
C VAL A 71 -8.43 -21.35 4.98
N TRP A 72 -7.41 -20.57 5.33
CA TRP A 72 -6.01 -20.98 5.20
C TRP A 72 -5.67 -22.17 6.12
N THR A 73 -6.16 -22.17 7.36
CA THR A 73 -5.96 -23.29 8.29
C THR A 73 -6.63 -24.56 7.79
N LYS A 74 -7.84 -24.47 7.22
CA LYS A 74 -8.51 -25.62 6.60
C LYS A 74 -7.76 -26.16 5.38
N LYS A 75 -7.09 -25.31 4.62
CA LYS A 75 -6.30 -25.69 3.44
C LYS A 75 -4.89 -26.16 3.79
N GLY A 76 -4.37 -25.80 4.96
CA GLY A 76 -2.98 -26.04 5.37
C GLY A 76 -1.96 -25.13 4.69
N ASN A 77 -2.41 -24.13 3.91
CA ASN A 77 -1.55 -23.15 3.25
C ASN A 77 -2.22 -21.77 3.19
N TYR A 78 -1.41 -20.73 3.08
CA TYR A 78 -1.88 -19.37 2.77
C TYR A 78 -1.84 -19.12 1.26
N THR A 79 -2.78 -18.35 0.75
CA THR A 79 -2.82 -17.91 -0.65
C THR A 79 -2.94 -16.39 -0.67
N LEU A 80 -1.96 -15.72 -1.26
CA LEU A 80 -1.92 -14.26 -1.37
C LEU A 80 -2.31 -13.85 -2.79
N ARG A 81 -3.17 -12.84 -2.91
CA ARG A 81 -3.53 -12.26 -4.21
C ARG A 81 -2.83 -10.93 -4.48
N PHE A 82 -2.32 -10.28 -3.45
CA PHE A 82 -1.60 -9.02 -3.59
C PHE A 82 -0.17 -9.21 -4.09
N ASN A 83 0.35 -8.23 -4.84
CA ASN A 83 1.75 -8.18 -5.28
C ASN A 83 2.63 -7.47 -4.23
N HIS A 84 3.95 -7.64 -4.30
CA HIS A 84 4.90 -6.97 -3.41
C HIS A 84 4.83 -5.44 -3.45
N ASP A 85 4.40 -4.86 -4.57
CA ASP A 85 4.19 -3.41 -4.68
C ASP A 85 3.10 -2.92 -3.74
N PHE A 86 2.05 -3.74 -3.53
CA PHE A 86 0.97 -3.43 -2.60
C PHE A 86 1.47 -3.49 -1.15
N GLU A 87 2.19 -4.56 -0.79
CA GLU A 87 2.82 -4.67 0.53
C GLU A 87 3.72 -3.46 0.82
N SER A 88 4.58 -3.10 -0.13
CA SER A 88 5.44 -1.92 -0.02
C SER A 88 4.64 -0.63 0.12
N LEU A 89 3.54 -0.45 -0.62
CA LEU A 89 2.70 0.73 -0.51
C LEU A 89 2.07 0.84 0.88
N ILE A 90 1.50 -0.24 1.39
CA ILE A 90 0.86 -0.26 2.72
C ILE A 90 1.91 0.00 3.80
N CYS A 91 3.06 -0.68 3.75
CA CYS A 91 4.11 -0.55 4.76
C CYS A 91 4.84 0.81 4.71
N ARG A 92 4.93 1.47 3.55
CA ARG A 92 5.52 2.82 3.41
C ARG A 92 4.63 3.93 3.98
N ASN A 93 3.32 3.72 4.01
CA ASN A 93 2.35 4.69 4.53
C ASN A 93 2.15 4.60 6.04
N LEU A 94 2.73 3.60 6.70
CA LEU A 94 2.73 3.51 8.16
C LEU A 94 3.62 4.60 8.76
N PRO A 95 3.24 5.16 9.93
CA PRO A 95 4.12 6.08 10.65
C PRO A 95 5.49 5.41 10.87
N GLN A 96 6.57 6.17 10.65
CA GLN A 96 7.97 5.72 10.51
C GLN A 96 8.54 4.83 11.64
N ASN A 97 7.80 4.58 12.72
CA ASN A 97 8.21 3.72 13.83
C ASN A 97 8.38 2.24 13.46
N LEU A 98 7.88 1.79 12.30
CA LEU A 98 7.97 0.37 11.86
C LEU A 98 8.94 0.14 10.69
N SER A 99 9.41 1.20 10.02
CA SER A 99 10.17 1.09 8.76
C SER A 99 11.65 0.71 8.96
N GLN A 100 12.09 0.41 10.18
CA GLN A 100 13.52 0.18 10.47
C GLN A 100 14.03 -1.24 10.17
N SER A 101 13.18 -2.20 9.80
CA SER A 101 13.61 -3.58 9.50
C SER A 101 13.40 -4.01 8.05
N THR A 102 13.89 -3.23 7.07
CA THR A 102 14.31 -3.76 5.74
C THR A 102 15.32 -2.82 5.07
N GLN A 103 16.32 -2.36 5.82
CA GLN A 103 17.52 -1.75 5.23
C GLN A 103 18.62 -2.81 5.15
N ILE A 104 18.37 -3.91 4.42
CA ILE A 104 19.49 -4.68 3.88
C ILE A 104 19.96 -3.94 2.64
N SER A 105 21.03 -3.18 2.86
CA SER A 105 21.80 -2.43 1.90
C SER A 105 22.04 -3.21 0.60
N LYS A 106 21.59 -2.65 -0.52
CA LYS A 106 22.32 -2.76 -1.79
C LYS A 106 22.71 -1.37 -2.23
N SER A 107 23.79 -0.87 -1.65
CA SER A 107 24.56 0.22 -2.21
C SER A 107 25.27 -0.26 -3.48
N GLU A 108 24.79 0.27 -4.61
CA GLU A 108 25.55 0.84 -5.73
C GLU A 108 26.61 -0.01 -6.48
N ALA A 109 26.24 -0.47 -7.69
CA ALA A 109 27.03 -0.26 -8.92
C ALA A 109 26.23 -0.60 -10.21
N ARG A 110 25.94 0.46 -10.96
CA ARG A 110 25.47 0.61 -12.37
C ARG A 110 25.73 -0.55 -13.36
N ARG A 111 24.66 -1.02 -14.03
CA ARG A 111 24.60 -1.24 -15.49
C ARG A 111 23.24 -0.81 -16.03
N GLN A 112 23.29 -0.09 -17.15
CA GLN A 112 22.20 0.60 -17.82
C GLN A 112 21.29 -0.38 -18.56
N THR A 113 19.98 -0.17 -18.48
CA THR A 113 19.04 -0.31 -19.61
C THR A 113 17.94 0.74 -19.42
N PRO A 114 17.68 1.64 -20.39
CA PRO A 114 16.53 2.52 -20.31
C PRO A 114 15.33 1.86 -21.01
N SER A 115 14.17 1.83 -20.34
CA SER A 115 12.95 2.56 -20.73
C SER A 115 11.67 1.88 -20.25
N SER A 116 11.24 2.23 -19.02
CA SER A 116 9.84 2.11 -18.61
C SER A 116 9.12 3.44 -18.90
N ILE A 117 7.86 3.36 -19.31
CA ILE A 117 7.10 4.37 -20.10
C ILE A 117 6.90 5.71 -19.35
N HIS A 118 7.13 5.77 -18.03
CA HIS A 118 7.03 7.02 -17.25
C HIS A 118 8.09 8.08 -17.57
N GLN A 119 9.17 7.75 -18.30
CA GLN A 119 10.13 8.76 -18.80
C GLN A 119 9.80 9.23 -20.22
N PHE A 120 8.56 9.04 -20.69
CA PHE A 120 8.08 9.72 -21.89
C PHE A 120 7.80 11.18 -21.57
N GLN A 121 8.86 11.99 -21.52
CA GLN A 121 8.73 13.42 -21.74
C GLN A 121 8.79 13.62 -23.26
N PRO A 122 7.67 13.87 -23.96
CA PRO A 122 7.74 14.21 -25.37
C PRO A 122 8.66 15.44 -25.47
N LYS A 123 9.73 15.33 -26.26
CA LYS A 123 10.56 16.49 -26.56
C LYS A 123 9.62 17.49 -27.25
N LEU A 124 9.31 18.60 -26.60
CA LEU A 124 8.37 19.65 -27.02
C LEU A 124 8.72 20.34 -28.35
N SER A 125 9.76 19.86 -29.04
CA SER A 125 10.17 20.34 -30.34
C SER A 125 9.61 19.41 -31.42
N ALA A 126 8.66 19.94 -32.21
CA ALA A 126 8.18 19.44 -33.50
C ALA A 126 7.00 18.44 -33.55
N SER A 127 5.89 18.69 -32.84
CA SER A 127 4.61 18.10 -33.24
C SER A 127 3.55 19.17 -33.48
N ASP A 128 3.14 19.31 -34.74
CA ASP A 128 2.08 20.22 -35.21
C ASP A 128 0.76 20.03 -34.46
N PHE A 129 0.53 18.82 -33.93
CA PHE A 129 -0.64 18.50 -33.12
C PHE A 129 -0.67 19.29 -31.80
N PHE A 130 0.47 19.39 -31.10
CA PHE A 130 0.56 20.15 -29.85
C PHE A 130 0.42 21.65 -30.08
N LEU A 131 0.96 22.15 -31.19
CA LEU A 131 0.79 23.55 -31.60
C LEU A 131 -0.68 23.88 -31.90
N LYS A 132 -1.40 22.98 -32.59
CA LYS A 132 -2.85 23.13 -32.83
C LYS A 132 -3.66 23.08 -31.53
N LEU A 133 -3.36 22.15 -30.62
CA LEU A 133 -4.08 22.03 -29.34
C LEU A 133 -3.89 23.28 -28.47
N LYS A 134 -2.66 23.82 -28.43
CA LYS A 134 -2.35 25.06 -27.73
C LYS A 134 -3.10 26.25 -28.32
N ALA A 135 -3.20 26.36 -29.66
CA ALA A 135 -3.94 27.43 -30.32
C ALA A 135 -5.43 27.44 -29.94
N VAL A 136 -6.06 26.27 -29.78
CA VAL A 136 -7.48 26.16 -29.40
C VAL A 136 -7.71 26.56 -27.93
N SER A 137 -6.74 26.32 -27.04
CA SER A 137 -6.86 26.74 -25.63
C SER A 137 -6.74 28.26 -25.42
N GLN A 138 -6.05 28.96 -26.32
CA GLN A 138 -5.79 30.40 -26.19
C GLN A 138 -6.90 31.26 -26.80
N SER A 139 -7.62 30.76 -27.81
CA SER A 139 -8.76 31.47 -28.41
C SER A 139 -9.97 31.60 -27.48
N THR A 140 -10.05 30.79 -26.42
CA THR A 140 -11.13 30.89 -25.42
C THR A 140 -10.94 32.06 -24.45
N LEU A 141 -9.72 32.59 -24.29
CA LEU A 141 -9.44 33.70 -23.37
C LEU A 141 -9.63 35.09 -24.01
N GLU A 142 -9.63 35.20 -25.33
CA GLU A 142 -9.86 36.48 -26.02
C GLU A 142 -11.36 36.82 -26.17
N ASN A 143 -12.25 35.82 -26.08
CA ASN A 143 -13.69 36.03 -26.26
C ASN A 143 -14.41 36.62 -25.03
N GLU A 144 -13.78 36.63 -23.86
CA GLU A 144 -14.31 37.27 -22.64
C GLU A 144 -13.92 38.76 -22.53
N SER A 145 -12.98 39.25 -23.35
CA SER A 145 -12.63 40.68 -23.37
C SER A 145 -13.65 41.54 -24.14
N PHE A 146 -14.43 40.93 -25.04
CA PHE A 146 -15.42 41.66 -25.86
C PHE A 146 -16.80 41.84 -25.21
N ARG A 147 -17.14 41.09 -24.14
CA ARG A 147 -18.44 41.25 -23.46
C ARG A 147 -18.50 42.41 -22.45
N SER A 148 -17.39 43.06 -22.14
CA SER A 148 -17.35 44.23 -21.24
C SER A 148 -17.36 45.59 -21.96
N ARG A 149 -17.74 45.64 -23.24
CA ARG A 149 -17.99 46.89 -23.99
C ARG A 149 -19.27 46.85 -24.82
N ILE A 150 -20.40 46.57 -24.17
CA ILE A 150 -21.72 47.04 -24.63
C ILE A 150 -22.36 47.80 -23.48
#